data_AF-A0A432KLK0-F1
#
_entry.id   AF-A0A432KLK0-F1
#
_cell.length_a   1.000
_cell.length_b   1.000
_cell.length_c   1.000
_cell.angle_alpha   90.00
_cell.angle_beta   90.00
_cell.angle_gamma   90.00
#
_symmetry.space_group_name_H-M   'P 1'
#
loop_
_entity.id
_entity.type
_entity.pdbx_description
1 polymer ?
#
loop_
_entity_poly.entity_id
_entity_poly.type
_entity_poly.pdbx_seq_one_letter_code
_entity_poly.pdbx_strand_id
1 'polypeptide(L)'
;MKRREFLQLAGMGVGGALLTVPLIGKAVDMDRLLENPLDVLEKKRLADIGLNAAKANGATYADVRIGRYLNQYIFTREDKLQNAVNTESFGVGIRVIANGTWGFASTLDVSEAGIQKAAETATAIAKANGKIQTEPVQLAPVQSYGEVSWKTPLEKNAVAVPLKEKVDLLLSANAEAINNGANYVNSALFMINEQKYFASTEGSYIDQDVHRIWPNFNVTSIDPNSGKYKSRQALSSPMGMGFEYMDPRPSSKKEGPGGTMHYYDRYDMIEDAGLAGKQTKEMLKADSIKAGKYDLVLDPNHLGLTIHESIGHATELDRVLGYEANYAGTSFATLDKWKSKDFKYGSDIVNVFADKTQEGSLGAVGYDDEGVKTKKWDLIKDGILVNYQAIRDQAHIINEEESHGCCYSQSWNDVQFQRMPNVSLEPGKEEYTPDDMIKDVEKGIYIVGRGSYSIDQQRYNFQFGGTLFFEIENGKIKGPVNDVAYQSNTQEFWNSCSKICDKRDYKTFGSFFDGKGQPSQISAVSHGSATTRFDGVNVINTARNI
;
A
#
# COMPACT_ATOMS: atom_id res chain seq x y z
N MET A 1 -17.08 -38.73 8.85
CA MET A 1 -17.28 -37.49 8.06
C MET A 1 -16.84 -37.77 6.63
N LYS A 2 -17.70 -37.64 5.63
CA LYS A 2 -17.33 -37.98 4.24
C LYS A 2 -16.32 -36.95 3.72
N ARG A 3 -15.26 -37.36 3.01
CA ARG A 3 -14.24 -36.46 2.44
C ARG A 3 -14.85 -35.27 1.67
N ARG A 4 -16.02 -35.47 1.06
CA ARG A 4 -16.80 -34.44 0.35
C ARG A 4 -17.43 -33.40 1.29
N GLU A 5 -17.92 -33.83 2.46
CA GLU A 5 -18.43 -32.92 3.51
C GLU A 5 -17.29 -32.16 4.18
N PHE A 6 -16.14 -32.81 4.44
CA PHE A 6 -14.96 -32.13 4.97
C PHE A 6 -14.42 -31.08 3.99
N LEU A 7 -14.37 -31.37 2.68
CA LEU A 7 -13.97 -30.38 1.68
C LEU A 7 -14.99 -29.25 1.49
N GLN A 8 -16.29 -29.51 1.65
CA GLN A 8 -17.32 -28.45 1.66
C GLN A 8 -17.22 -27.57 2.92
N LEU A 9 -17.06 -28.16 4.10
CA LEU A 9 -16.89 -27.43 5.35
C LEU A 9 -15.54 -26.68 5.41
N ALA A 10 -14.46 -27.28 4.92
CA ALA A 10 -13.17 -26.61 4.78
C ALA A 10 -13.22 -25.53 3.69
N GLY A 11 -13.94 -25.74 2.59
CA GLY A 11 -14.17 -24.73 1.57
C GLY A 11 -15.01 -23.54 2.05
N MET A 12 -15.99 -23.77 2.93
CA MET A 12 -16.76 -22.72 3.59
C MET A 12 -15.93 -22.02 4.69
N GLY A 13 -15.11 -22.76 5.44
CA GLY A 13 -14.22 -22.20 6.47
C GLY A 13 -13.04 -21.40 5.92
N VAL A 14 -12.49 -21.81 4.77
CA VAL A 14 -11.38 -21.13 4.08
C VAL A 14 -11.90 -20.01 3.17
N GLY A 15 -13.08 -20.16 2.55
CA GLY A 15 -13.74 -19.07 1.82
C GLY A 15 -14.13 -17.90 2.73
N GLY A 16 -14.49 -18.17 3.99
CA GLY A 16 -14.71 -17.15 5.01
C GLY A 16 -13.41 -16.57 5.60
N ALA A 17 -12.32 -17.35 5.65
CA ALA A 17 -11.04 -16.92 6.21
C ALA A 17 -10.12 -16.18 5.21
N LEU A 18 -10.32 -16.35 3.91
CA LEU A 18 -9.60 -15.59 2.86
C LEU A 18 -10.27 -14.24 2.52
N LEU A 19 -11.38 -13.92 3.18
CA LEU A 19 -12.07 -12.62 3.10
C LEU A 19 -11.89 -11.80 4.38
N THR A 20 -10.76 -11.92 5.08
CA THR A 20 -10.37 -10.95 6.11
C THR A 20 -9.92 -9.64 5.47
N VAL A 21 -10.77 -9.05 4.63
CA VAL A 21 -10.89 -7.59 4.66
C VAL A 21 -11.52 -7.34 6.03
N PRO A 22 -10.81 -6.74 6.99
CA PRO A 22 -11.47 -6.38 8.23
C PRO A 22 -12.62 -5.45 7.83
N LEU A 23 -13.87 -5.95 7.92
CA LEU A 23 -15.07 -5.14 7.76
C LEU A 23 -15.13 -4.23 8.99
N ILE A 24 -14.31 -3.17 8.97
CA ILE A 24 -14.23 -2.19 10.03
C ILE A 24 -15.45 -1.29 9.88
N GLY A 25 -16.23 -1.19 10.96
CA GLY A 25 -17.41 -0.35 11.04
C GLY A 25 -18.72 -1.13 11.12
N LYS A 26 -19.80 -0.38 11.34
CA LYS A 26 -21.18 -0.89 11.39
C LYS A 26 -21.75 -0.92 9.98
N ALA A 27 -22.55 -1.94 9.66
CA ALA A 27 -23.26 -1.97 8.38
C ALA A 27 -24.25 -0.81 8.29
N VAL A 28 -24.34 -0.17 7.12
CA VAL A 28 -25.22 0.99 6.86
C VAL A 28 -25.89 0.88 5.50
N ASP A 29 -26.97 1.63 5.29
CA ASP A 29 -27.61 1.76 3.98
C ASP A 29 -26.76 2.58 3.01
N MET A 30 -27.04 2.44 1.71
CA MET A 30 -26.28 3.12 0.65
C MET A 30 -26.33 4.65 0.77
N ASP A 31 -27.50 5.20 1.08
CA ASP A 31 -27.70 6.65 1.19
C ASP A 31 -26.80 7.27 2.26
N ARG A 32 -26.48 6.50 3.32
CA ARG A 32 -25.60 6.92 4.40
C ARG A 32 -24.18 7.27 3.94
N LEU A 33 -23.71 6.64 2.86
CA LEU A 33 -22.38 6.91 2.28
C LEU A 33 -22.32 8.26 1.53
N LEU A 34 -23.47 8.84 1.19
CA LEU A 34 -23.56 10.13 0.48
C LEU A 34 -23.88 11.30 1.42
N GLU A 35 -24.28 11.02 2.65
CA GLU A 35 -24.55 12.03 3.66
C GLU A 35 -23.26 12.61 4.27
N ASN A 36 -23.32 13.88 4.69
CA ASN A 36 -22.31 14.48 5.57
C ASN A 36 -22.97 14.93 6.88
N PRO A 37 -22.86 14.16 7.98
CA PRO A 37 -23.60 14.41 9.21
C PRO A 37 -23.01 15.55 10.05
N LEU A 38 -21.75 15.93 9.84
CA LEU A 38 -21.11 17.05 10.54
C LEU A 38 -20.48 18.00 9.53
N ASP A 39 -20.93 19.26 9.55
CA ASP A 39 -20.25 20.31 8.81
C ASP A 39 -18.92 20.69 9.49
N VAL A 40 -18.14 21.52 8.80
CA VAL A 40 -16.80 21.93 9.27
C VAL A 40 -16.87 22.76 10.56
N LEU A 41 -17.95 23.55 10.75
CA LEU A 41 -18.12 24.38 11.94
C LEU A 41 -18.37 23.52 13.18
N GLU A 42 -19.20 22.49 13.06
CA GLU A 42 -19.48 21.57 14.15
C GLU A 42 -18.27 20.67 14.46
N LYS A 43 -17.56 20.19 13.43
CA LYS A 43 -16.27 19.49 13.62
C LYS A 43 -15.28 20.36 14.39
N LYS A 44 -15.16 21.64 14.04
CA LYS A 44 -14.31 22.60 14.74
C LYS A 44 -14.73 22.77 16.20
N ARG A 45 -16.02 23.00 16.46
CA ARG A 45 -16.56 23.17 17.82
C ARG A 45 -16.26 21.95 18.71
N LEU A 46 -16.48 20.75 18.18
CA LEU A 46 -16.19 19.48 18.86
C LEU A 46 -14.69 19.29 19.11
N ALA A 47 -13.85 19.61 18.13
CA ALA A 47 -12.40 19.54 18.30
C ALA A 47 -11.90 20.54 19.36
N ASP A 48 -12.42 21.76 19.36
CA ASP A 48 -12.09 22.80 20.35
C ASP A 48 -12.44 22.34 21.78
N ILE A 49 -13.53 21.60 21.98
CA ILE A 49 -13.85 20.99 23.29
C ILE A 49 -12.72 20.06 23.75
N GLY A 50 -12.26 19.15 22.89
CA GLY A 50 -11.19 18.22 23.21
C GLY A 50 -9.85 18.91 23.49
N LEU A 51 -9.49 19.89 22.66
CA LEU A 51 -8.26 20.68 22.83
C LEU A 51 -8.29 21.48 24.14
N ASN A 52 -9.41 22.14 24.45
CA ASN A 52 -9.57 22.94 25.66
C ASN A 52 -9.56 22.06 26.91
N ALA A 53 -10.25 20.91 26.89
CA ALA A 53 -10.25 19.96 27.99
C ALA A 53 -8.84 19.40 28.27
N ALA A 54 -8.08 19.04 27.22
CA ALA A 54 -6.71 18.58 27.37
C ALA A 54 -5.81 19.67 27.99
N LYS A 55 -5.86 20.91 27.50
CA LYS A 55 -5.11 22.05 28.06
C LYS A 55 -5.48 22.32 29.52
N ALA A 56 -6.77 22.34 29.84
CA ALA A 56 -7.26 22.56 31.21
C ALA A 56 -6.76 21.48 32.18
N ASN A 57 -6.51 20.26 31.68
CA ASN A 57 -5.95 19.15 32.44
C ASN A 57 -4.40 19.12 32.45
N GLY A 58 -3.72 20.12 31.89
CA GLY A 58 -2.26 20.27 31.95
C GLY A 58 -1.49 19.65 30.77
N ALA A 59 -2.15 19.43 29.63
CA ALA A 59 -1.46 19.09 28.40
C ALA A 59 -0.69 20.31 27.85
N THR A 60 0.59 20.10 27.52
CA THR A 60 1.46 21.07 26.83
C THR A 60 1.23 21.09 25.32
N TYR A 61 0.75 19.97 24.77
CA TYR A 61 0.32 19.81 23.39
C TYR A 61 -0.88 18.86 23.36
N ALA A 62 -1.82 19.09 22.45
CA ALA A 62 -2.85 18.12 22.12
C ALA A 62 -3.22 18.19 20.63
N ASP A 63 -3.61 17.05 20.08
CA ASP A 63 -4.33 16.94 18.82
C ASP A 63 -5.62 16.12 18.98
N VAL A 64 -6.62 16.49 18.18
CA VAL A 64 -7.92 15.83 18.08
C VAL A 64 -8.13 15.42 16.63
N ARG A 65 -8.49 14.16 16.42
CA ARG A 65 -8.84 13.58 15.12
C ARG A 65 -10.28 13.07 15.16
N ILE A 66 -11.18 13.78 14.50
CA ILE A 66 -12.55 13.31 14.25
C ILE A 66 -12.52 12.56 12.92
N GLY A 67 -12.77 11.25 12.97
CA GLY A 67 -12.64 10.38 11.80
C GLY A 67 -13.95 9.67 11.47
N ARG A 68 -14.36 9.73 10.21
CA ARG A 68 -15.46 8.96 9.63
C ARG A 68 -14.97 8.16 8.43
N TYR A 69 -15.14 6.85 8.49
CA TYR A 69 -14.63 5.89 7.51
C TYR A 69 -15.82 5.18 6.88
N LEU A 70 -15.99 5.37 5.58
CA LEU A 70 -17.11 4.91 4.78
C LEU A 70 -16.60 3.95 3.71
N ASN A 71 -17.11 2.73 3.69
CA ASN A 71 -16.63 1.72 2.75
C ASN A 71 -17.77 1.08 2.00
N GLN A 72 -17.54 0.71 0.75
CA GLN A 72 -18.38 -0.21 -0.01
C GLN A 72 -17.52 -1.33 -0.59
N TYR A 73 -17.89 -2.56 -0.28
CA TYR A 73 -17.25 -3.77 -0.76
C TYR A 73 -18.24 -4.60 -1.57
N ILE A 74 -17.90 -4.91 -2.81
CA ILE A 74 -18.70 -5.75 -3.70
C ILE A 74 -17.86 -6.98 -4.04
N PHE A 75 -18.43 -8.17 -3.85
CA PHE A 75 -17.78 -9.44 -4.14
C PHE A 75 -18.65 -10.26 -5.08
N THR A 76 -18.07 -10.76 -6.14
CA THR A 76 -18.71 -11.69 -7.07
C THR A 76 -17.91 -12.97 -7.20
N ARG A 77 -18.59 -14.02 -7.62
CA ARG A 77 -18.01 -15.33 -7.90
C ARG A 77 -18.73 -15.92 -9.10
N GLU A 78 -17.96 -16.25 -10.12
CA GLU A 78 -18.46 -16.67 -11.43
C GLU A 78 -19.56 -15.72 -11.93
N ASP A 79 -20.80 -16.20 -12.05
CA ASP A 79 -21.97 -15.47 -12.55
C ASP A 79 -22.84 -14.84 -11.44
N LYS A 80 -22.37 -14.83 -10.18
CA LYS A 80 -23.17 -14.46 -9.01
C LYS A 80 -22.54 -13.37 -8.17
N LEU A 81 -23.35 -12.37 -7.83
CA LEU A 81 -23.09 -11.49 -6.70
C LEU A 81 -23.11 -12.31 -5.39
N GLN A 82 -22.00 -12.29 -4.66
CA GLN A 82 -21.89 -12.96 -3.36
C GLN A 82 -22.31 -12.03 -2.23
N ASN A 83 -21.82 -10.79 -2.26
CA ASN A 83 -22.07 -9.81 -1.22
C ASN A 83 -21.88 -8.38 -1.77
N ALA A 84 -22.68 -7.45 -1.26
CA ALA A 84 -22.47 -6.02 -1.39
C ALA A 84 -22.74 -5.40 -0.02
N VAL A 85 -21.69 -4.90 0.63
CA VAL A 85 -21.75 -4.38 2.00
C VAL A 85 -21.21 -2.96 2.07
N ASN A 86 -21.94 -2.11 2.78
CA ASN A 86 -21.53 -0.75 3.10
C ASN A 86 -21.23 -0.68 4.60
N THR A 87 -20.14 -0.01 5.00
CA THR A 87 -19.81 0.17 6.42
C THR A 87 -19.51 1.63 6.76
N GLU A 88 -19.83 2.00 8.00
CA GLU A 88 -19.48 3.29 8.62
C GLU A 88 -18.77 3.05 9.95
N SER A 89 -17.62 3.67 10.15
CA SER A 89 -16.95 3.80 11.44
C SER A 89 -16.75 5.27 11.76
N PHE A 90 -17.22 5.74 12.91
CA PHE A 90 -17.21 7.15 13.27
C PHE A 90 -16.84 7.34 14.75
N GLY A 91 -15.92 8.26 15.01
CA GLY A 91 -15.46 8.55 16.37
C GLY A 91 -14.38 9.63 16.41
N VAL A 92 -13.81 9.79 17.60
CA VAL A 92 -12.79 10.81 17.90
C VAL A 92 -11.60 10.14 18.59
N GLY A 93 -10.39 10.44 18.12
CA GLY A 93 -9.12 10.13 18.80
C GLY A 93 -8.48 11.41 19.31
N ILE A 94 -7.91 11.38 20.52
CA ILE A 94 -7.26 12.52 21.16
C ILE A 94 -5.89 12.07 21.66
N ARG A 95 -4.84 12.75 21.21
CA ARG A 95 -3.46 12.52 21.63
C ARG A 95 -2.91 13.77 22.32
N VAL A 96 -2.20 13.59 23.42
CA VAL A 96 -1.72 14.70 24.25
C VAL A 96 -0.28 14.47 24.71
N ILE A 97 0.45 15.56 24.94
CA ILE A 97 1.70 15.54 25.71
C ILE A 97 1.44 16.22 27.06
N ALA A 98 1.59 15.49 28.15
CA ALA A 98 1.59 16.03 29.51
C ALA A 98 2.77 15.47 30.30
N ASN A 99 3.44 16.31 31.11
CA ASN A 99 4.68 15.96 31.80
C ASN A 99 5.75 15.37 30.86
N GLY A 100 5.86 15.89 29.64
CA GLY A 100 6.83 15.44 28.64
C GLY A 100 6.53 14.06 28.03
N THR A 101 5.34 13.48 28.21
CA THR A 101 5.04 12.12 27.71
C THR A 101 3.72 12.07 26.96
N TRP A 102 3.64 11.17 25.97
CA TRP A 102 2.43 10.90 25.20
C TRP A 102 1.35 10.19 26.02
N GLY A 103 0.10 10.57 25.75
CA GLY A 103 -1.10 9.82 26.13
C GLY A 103 -2.12 9.87 24.99
N PHE A 104 -2.89 8.81 24.85
CA PHE A 104 -3.90 8.66 23.80
C PHE A 104 -5.18 8.06 24.38
N ALA A 105 -6.32 8.57 23.95
CA ALA A 105 -7.62 7.97 24.20
C ALA A 105 -8.57 8.29 23.04
N SER A 106 -9.60 7.48 22.89
CA SER A 106 -10.55 7.56 21.79
C SER A 106 -11.96 7.24 22.27
N THR A 107 -12.96 7.70 21.52
CA THR A 107 -14.36 7.50 21.83
C THR A 107 -15.24 7.45 20.59
N LEU A 108 -16.27 6.60 20.62
CA LEU A 108 -17.37 6.56 19.67
C LEU A 108 -18.54 7.48 20.07
N ASP A 109 -18.51 8.02 21.30
CA ASP A 109 -19.44 9.05 21.77
C ASP A 109 -18.92 10.42 21.31
N VAL A 110 -19.38 10.87 20.15
CA VAL A 110 -19.02 12.16 19.53
C VAL A 110 -19.89 13.30 20.06
N SER A 111 -20.19 13.27 21.36
CA SER A 111 -20.81 14.38 22.09
C SER A 111 -19.75 15.19 22.83
N GLU A 112 -20.11 16.39 23.30
CA GLU A 112 -19.24 17.23 24.13
C GLU A 112 -18.72 16.48 25.37
N ALA A 113 -19.59 15.75 26.07
CA ALA A 113 -19.22 14.97 27.25
C ALA A 113 -18.27 13.81 26.91
N GLY A 114 -18.55 13.09 25.81
CA GLY A 114 -17.71 11.98 25.36
C GLY A 114 -16.29 12.44 24.99
N ILE A 115 -16.18 13.54 24.25
CA ILE A 115 -14.91 14.14 23.84
C ILE A 115 -14.12 14.67 25.04
N GLN A 116 -14.78 15.39 25.96
CA GLN A 116 -14.14 15.88 27.18
C GLN A 116 -13.55 14.73 27.99
N LYS A 117 -14.33 13.66 28.22
CA LYS A 117 -13.88 12.48 28.96
C LYS A 117 -12.69 11.79 28.29
N ALA A 118 -12.68 11.71 26.96
CA ALA A 118 -11.54 11.16 26.21
C ALA A 118 -10.28 12.02 26.41
N ALA A 119 -10.39 13.36 26.37
CA ALA A 119 -9.27 14.26 26.58
C ALA A 119 -8.70 14.17 28.01
N GLU A 120 -9.57 14.08 29.01
CA GLU A 120 -9.20 13.85 30.41
C GLU A 120 -8.46 12.51 30.56
N THR A 121 -8.97 11.46 29.92
CA THR A 121 -8.36 10.11 29.94
C THR A 121 -6.98 10.11 29.28
N ALA A 122 -6.84 10.69 28.08
CA ALA A 122 -5.56 10.81 27.39
C ALA A 122 -4.53 11.55 28.26
N THR A 123 -4.95 12.62 28.93
CA THR A 123 -4.09 13.42 29.82
C THR A 123 -3.70 12.65 31.08
N ALA A 124 -4.61 11.88 31.66
CA ALA A 124 -4.31 11.01 32.80
C ALA A 124 -3.30 9.92 32.42
N ILE A 125 -3.44 9.30 31.24
CA ILE A 125 -2.49 8.32 30.70
C ILE A 125 -1.11 8.94 30.51
N ALA A 126 -1.02 10.12 29.89
CA ALA A 126 0.24 10.84 29.70
C ALA A 126 0.96 11.09 31.04
N LYS A 127 0.24 11.59 32.05
CA LYS A 127 0.80 11.83 33.40
C LYS A 127 1.23 10.54 34.10
N ALA A 128 0.52 9.44 33.89
CA ALA A 128 0.89 8.15 34.45
C ALA A 128 2.20 7.62 33.82
N ASN A 129 2.30 7.71 32.49
CA ASN A 129 3.49 7.31 31.73
C ASN A 129 4.71 8.20 32.06
N GLY A 130 4.50 9.49 32.30
CA GLY A 130 5.57 10.42 32.69
C GLY A 130 6.29 10.10 34.01
N LYS A 131 5.79 9.13 34.80
CA LYS A 131 6.50 8.63 35.99
C LYS A 131 7.68 7.70 35.67
N ILE A 132 7.68 7.10 34.47
CA ILE A 132 8.69 6.12 34.03
C ILE A 132 9.46 6.58 32.77
N GLN A 133 8.96 7.59 32.07
CA GLN A 133 9.63 8.18 30.92
C GLN A 133 10.92 8.88 31.38
N THR A 134 12.04 8.55 30.73
CA THR A 134 13.36 9.14 31.07
C THR A 134 13.64 10.42 30.30
N GLU A 135 13.16 10.53 29.06
CA GLU A 135 13.40 11.67 28.17
C GLU A 135 12.07 12.27 27.69
N PRO A 136 11.89 13.60 27.76
CA PRO A 136 10.65 14.22 27.29
C PRO A 136 10.52 14.11 25.77
N VAL A 137 9.28 14.01 25.28
CA VAL A 137 8.96 14.09 23.85
C VAL A 137 9.38 15.46 23.31
N GLN A 138 10.11 15.46 22.20
CA GLN A 138 10.57 16.67 21.50
C GLN A 138 9.95 16.73 20.12
N LEU A 139 8.99 17.63 19.90
CA LEU A 139 8.38 17.81 18.58
C LEU A 139 9.17 18.79 17.74
N ALA A 140 9.51 18.39 16.51
CA ALA A 140 9.88 19.33 15.46
C ALA A 140 8.73 20.36 15.26
N PRO A 141 9.05 21.64 15.05
CA PRO A 141 8.05 22.66 14.81
C PRO A 141 7.25 22.35 13.54
N VAL A 142 5.97 22.69 13.55
CA VAL A 142 5.11 22.66 12.35
C VAL A 142 4.47 24.03 12.18
N GLN A 143 4.40 24.49 10.93
CA GLN A 143 3.66 25.70 10.62
C GLN A 143 2.18 25.51 10.99
N SER A 144 1.59 26.53 11.62
CA SER A 144 0.14 26.61 11.80
C SER A 144 -0.52 26.97 10.47
N TYR A 145 -1.45 26.15 10.01
CA TYR A 145 -2.14 26.36 8.73
C TYR A 145 -3.50 27.04 8.88
N GLY A 146 -3.96 27.29 10.11
CA GLY A 146 -5.34 27.75 10.35
C GLY A 146 -6.35 26.72 9.85
N GLU A 147 -7.46 27.18 9.30
CA GLU A 147 -8.51 26.33 8.72
C GLU A 147 -8.23 26.06 7.24
N VAL A 148 -7.95 24.80 6.90
CA VAL A 148 -7.66 24.35 5.54
C VAL A 148 -8.43 23.07 5.21
N SER A 149 -8.61 22.83 3.91
CA SER A 149 -9.25 21.61 3.41
C SER A 149 -8.46 20.98 2.27
N TRP A 150 -8.46 19.65 2.20
CA TRP A 150 -7.93 18.90 1.07
C TRP A 150 -8.89 17.79 0.68
N LYS A 151 -9.01 17.51 -0.62
CA LYS A 151 -9.84 16.41 -1.13
C LYS A 151 -9.08 15.67 -2.21
N THR A 152 -9.30 14.37 -2.32
CA THR A 152 -8.85 13.61 -3.48
C THR A 152 -9.40 14.25 -4.75
N PRO A 153 -8.57 14.53 -5.78
CA PRO A 153 -9.04 15.10 -7.04
C PRO A 153 -9.78 14.02 -7.85
N LEU A 154 -11.10 13.97 -7.68
CA LEU A 154 -11.97 12.98 -8.33
C LEU A 154 -12.57 13.51 -9.63
N GLU A 155 -12.66 12.65 -10.64
CA GLU A 155 -13.52 12.88 -11.81
C GLU A 155 -14.93 12.27 -11.61
N LYS A 156 -15.02 11.07 -11.03
CA LYS A 156 -16.28 10.34 -10.80
C LYS A 156 -16.28 9.69 -9.41
N ASN A 157 -17.09 10.20 -8.48
CA ASN A 157 -17.20 9.60 -7.14
C ASN A 157 -17.73 8.16 -7.23
N ALA A 158 -16.92 7.19 -6.78
CA ALA A 158 -17.23 5.77 -6.88
C ALA A 158 -18.47 5.36 -6.08
N VAL A 159 -18.73 5.97 -4.94
CA VAL A 159 -19.91 5.68 -4.11
C VAL A 159 -21.20 6.09 -4.84
N ALA A 160 -21.19 7.20 -5.58
CA ALA A 160 -22.34 7.72 -6.32
C ALA A 160 -22.73 6.88 -7.56
N VAL A 161 -21.83 6.02 -8.03
CA VAL A 161 -22.12 5.12 -9.17
C VAL A 161 -23.16 4.06 -8.75
N PRO A 162 -24.21 3.79 -9.55
CA PRO A 162 -25.21 2.78 -9.21
C PRO A 162 -24.60 1.40 -8.95
N LEU A 163 -25.09 0.69 -7.93
CA LEU A 163 -24.62 -0.66 -7.59
C LEU A 163 -24.69 -1.61 -8.80
N LYS A 164 -25.75 -1.49 -9.62
CA LYS A 164 -25.93 -2.32 -10.81
C LYS A 164 -24.76 -2.20 -11.80
N GLU A 165 -24.29 -0.98 -12.10
CA GLU A 165 -23.18 -0.73 -13.03
C GLU A 165 -21.89 -1.41 -12.53
N LYS A 166 -21.63 -1.33 -11.23
CA LYS A 166 -20.47 -1.96 -10.58
C LYS A 166 -20.54 -3.48 -10.62
N VAL A 167 -21.73 -4.05 -10.34
CA VAL A 167 -21.94 -5.51 -10.36
C VAL A 167 -21.83 -6.04 -11.78
N ASP A 168 -22.44 -5.37 -12.76
CA ASP A 168 -22.37 -5.75 -14.18
C ASP A 168 -20.91 -5.75 -14.68
N LEU A 169 -20.10 -4.76 -14.28
CA LEU A 169 -18.67 -4.71 -14.59
C LEU A 169 -17.93 -5.96 -14.06
N LEU A 170 -18.13 -6.30 -12.79
CA LEU A 170 -17.48 -7.46 -12.16
C LEU A 170 -17.92 -8.78 -12.79
N LEU A 171 -19.21 -8.95 -13.06
CA LEU A 171 -19.74 -10.15 -13.71
C LEU A 171 -19.26 -10.27 -15.16
N SER A 172 -19.13 -9.15 -15.87
CA SER A 172 -18.59 -9.13 -17.24
C SER A 172 -17.11 -9.55 -17.27
N ALA A 173 -16.30 -9.06 -16.32
CA ALA A 173 -14.91 -9.50 -16.19
C ALA A 173 -14.81 -11.01 -15.89
N ASN A 174 -15.66 -11.52 -14.99
CA ASN A 174 -15.70 -12.96 -14.70
C ASN A 174 -16.08 -13.79 -15.93
N ALA A 175 -17.11 -13.35 -16.67
CA ALA A 175 -17.56 -14.02 -17.88
C ALA A 175 -16.45 -14.06 -18.95
N GLU A 176 -15.74 -12.94 -19.14
CA GLU A 176 -14.65 -12.86 -20.11
C GLU A 176 -13.49 -13.82 -19.75
N ALA A 177 -13.12 -13.93 -18.47
CA ALA A 177 -12.14 -14.91 -18.03
C ALA A 177 -12.58 -16.37 -18.28
N ILE A 178 -13.85 -16.70 -18.02
CA ILE A 178 -14.42 -18.04 -18.26
C ILE A 178 -14.44 -18.37 -19.76
N ASN A 179 -14.88 -17.42 -20.60
CA ASN A 179 -14.90 -17.56 -22.06
C ASN A 179 -13.50 -17.85 -22.62
N ASN A 180 -12.45 -17.35 -21.94
CA ASN A 180 -11.05 -17.56 -22.29
C ASN A 180 -10.39 -18.75 -21.57
N GLY A 181 -11.18 -19.63 -20.95
CA GLY A 181 -10.72 -20.94 -20.47
C GLY A 181 -10.57 -21.09 -18.96
N ALA A 182 -10.89 -20.06 -18.17
CA ALA A 182 -10.88 -20.18 -16.71
C ALA A 182 -11.93 -21.18 -16.21
N ASN A 183 -11.60 -21.90 -15.13
CA ASN A 183 -12.55 -22.78 -14.45
C ASN A 183 -13.28 -22.07 -13.31
N TYR A 184 -12.59 -21.18 -12.59
CA TYR A 184 -13.14 -20.41 -11.48
C TYR A 184 -12.65 -18.98 -11.54
N VAL A 185 -13.54 -18.05 -11.21
CA VAL A 185 -13.21 -16.63 -11.13
C VAL A 185 -13.95 -16.02 -9.95
N ASN A 186 -13.24 -15.24 -9.16
CA ASN A 186 -13.82 -14.34 -8.18
C ASN A 186 -13.30 -12.93 -8.43
N SER A 187 -14.15 -11.93 -8.26
CA SER A 187 -13.77 -10.53 -8.40
C SER A 187 -14.37 -9.68 -7.30
N ALA A 188 -13.69 -8.59 -6.97
CA ALA A 188 -14.18 -7.63 -6.01
C ALA A 188 -13.86 -6.19 -6.41
N LEU A 189 -14.65 -5.27 -5.86
CA LEU A 189 -14.43 -3.84 -5.97
C LEU A 189 -14.53 -3.22 -4.58
N PHE A 190 -13.43 -2.62 -4.12
CA PHE A 190 -13.37 -1.92 -2.85
C PHE A 190 -13.38 -0.43 -3.11
N MET A 191 -14.26 0.30 -2.44
CA MET A 191 -14.34 1.76 -2.49
C MET A 191 -14.31 2.27 -1.06
N ILE A 192 -13.36 3.16 -0.78
CA ILE A 192 -13.06 3.67 0.55
C ILE A 192 -13.20 5.19 0.51
N ASN A 193 -13.84 5.76 1.52
CA ASN A 193 -13.86 7.18 1.79
C ASN A 193 -13.50 7.45 3.25
N GLU A 194 -12.41 8.17 3.48
CA GLU A 194 -11.94 8.58 4.80
C GLU A 194 -12.11 10.09 4.93
N GLN A 195 -13.04 10.48 5.80
CA GLN A 195 -13.26 11.86 6.18
C GLN A 195 -12.53 12.11 7.50
N LYS A 196 -11.45 12.89 7.44
CA LYS A 196 -10.52 13.09 8.56
C LYS A 196 -10.43 14.56 8.89
N TYR A 197 -10.89 14.92 10.09
CA TYR A 197 -10.74 16.27 10.61
C TYR A 197 -9.70 16.28 11.73
N PHE A 198 -8.59 16.99 11.51
CA PHE A 198 -7.51 17.15 12.48
C PHE A 198 -7.54 18.57 13.06
N ALA A 199 -7.37 18.69 14.37
CA ALA A 199 -7.11 19.97 15.02
C ALA A 199 -6.00 19.83 16.05
N SER A 200 -5.15 20.84 16.22
CA SER A 200 -4.10 20.84 17.24
C SER A 200 -4.06 22.11 18.08
N THR A 201 -3.44 22.01 19.25
CA THR A 201 -3.19 23.16 20.13
C THR A 201 -2.24 24.20 19.55
N GLU A 202 -1.59 23.89 18.42
CA GLU A 202 -0.70 24.76 17.64
C GLU A 202 -1.45 25.49 16.51
N GLY A 203 -2.78 25.33 16.41
CA GLY A 203 -3.66 26.20 15.62
C GLY A 203 -3.97 25.74 14.20
N SER A 204 -3.60 24.51 13.84
CA SER A 204 -4.03 23.90 12.57
C SER A 204 -5.38 23.20 12.73
N TYR A 205 -6.26 23.39 11.77
CA TYR A 205 -7.59 22.77 11.62
C TYR A 205 -7.72 22.29 10.16
N ILE A 206 -7.70 20.99 9.94
CA ILE A 206 -7.49 20.39 8.62
C ILE A 206 -8.64 19.41 8.34
N ASP A 207 -9.47 19.73 7.35
CA ASP A 207 -10.55 18.86 6.88
C ASP A 207 -10.12 18.11 5.61
N GLN A 208 -9.94 16.79 5.69
CA GLN A 208 -9.53 15.96 4.56
C GLN A 208 -10.64 14.98 4.15
N ASP A 209 -10.90 14.89 2.85
CA ASP A 209 -11.83 13.96 2.22
C ASP A 209 -11.08 13.06 1.24
N VAL A 210 -10.69 11.87 1.71
CA VAL A 210 -9.80 10.96 0.99
C VAL A 210 -10.61 9.84 0.37
N HIS A 211 -10.45 9.61 -0.93
CA HIS A 211 -11.13 8.54 -1.66
C HIS A 211 -10.12 7.56 -2.27
N ARG A 212 -10.44 6.26 -2.20
CA ARG A 212 -9.61 5.19 -2.76
C ARG A 212 -10.47 4.10 -3.40
N ILE A 213 -9.94 3.47 -4.44
CA ILE A 213 -10.59 2.39 -5.18
C ILE A 213 -9.62 1.24 -5.41
N TRP A 214 -10.11 0.00 -5.33
CA TRP A 214 -9.35 -1.17 -5.73
C TRP A 214 -10.25 -2.21 -6.43
N PRO A 215 -10.16 -2.32 -7.76
CA PRO A 215 -10.69 -3.46 -8.49
C PRO A 215 -9.72 -4.64 -8.36
N ASN A 216 -10.21 -5.84 -8.07
CA ASN A 216 -9.37 -7.03 -8.12
C ASN A 216 -10.15 -8.26 -8.59
N PHE A 217 -9.39 -9.26 -9.05
CA PHE A 217 -9.92 -10.58 -9.32
C PHE A 217 -8.86 -11.64 -9.08
N ASN A 218 -9.30 -12.88 -9.00
CA ASN A 218 -8.44 -14.06 -9.09
C ASN A 218 -9.07 -15.07 -10.04
N VAL A 219 -8.33 -15.43 -11.08
CA VAL A 219 -8.70 -16.43 -12.09
C VAL A 219 -7.96 -17.72 -11.79
N THR A 220 -8.64 -18.86 -11.85
CA THR A 220 -8.04 -20.18 -11.67
C THR A 220 -8.43 -21.11 -12.81
N SER A 221 -7.44 -21.78 -13.38
CA SER A 221 -7.59 -22.87 -14.35
C SER A 221 -7.08 -24.17 -13.77
N ILE A 222 -7.74 -25.27 -14.11
CA ILE A 222 -7.41 -26.64 -13.70
C ILE A 222 -7.18 -27.48 -14.96
N ASP A 223 -6.16 -28.32 -14.93
CA ASP A 223 -6.02 -29.42 -15.88
C ASP A 223 -6.80 -30.64 -15.35
N PRO A 224 -7.89 -31.07 -16.02
CA PRO A 224 -8.70 -32.18 -15.55
C PRO A 224 -7.96 -33.53 -15.53
N ASN A 225 -6.89 -33.67 -16.31
CA ASN A 225 -6.15 -34.93 -16.40
C ASN A 225 -5.14 -35.08 -15.26
N SER A 226 -4.36 -34.04 -14.99
CA SER A 226 -3.33 -34.06 -13.93
C SER A 226 -3.85 -33.57 -12.57
N GLY A 227 -4.99 -32.87 -12.52
CA GLY A 227 -5.49 -32.21 -11.32
C GLY A 227 -4.68 -30.98 -10.90
N LYS A 228 -3.64 -30.59 -11.67
CA LYS A 228 -2.86 -29.38 -11.43
C LYS A 228 -3.72 -28.15 -11.67
N TYR A 229 -3.44 -27.08 -10.94
CA TYR A 229 -4.09 -25.79 -11.13
C TYR A 229 -3.06 -24.66 -11.21
N LYS A 230 -3.46 -23.57 -11.86
CA LYS A 230 -2.73 -22.30 -11.90
C LYS A 230 -3.71 -21.16 -11.72
N SER A 231 -3.24 -20.12 -11.04
CA SER A 231 -4.04 -18.95 -10.75
C SER A 231 -3.29 -17.69 -11.12
N ARG A 232 -4.04 -16.64 -11.49
CA ARG A 232 -3.51 -15.33 -11.82
C ARG A 232 -4.45 -14.26 -11.27
N GLN A 233 -3.87 -13.38 -10.48
CA GLN A 233 -4.56 -12.22 -9.91
C GLN A 233 -4.66 -11.09 -10.95
N ALA A 234 -5.51 -10.11 -10.68
CA ALA A 234 -5.56 -8.86 -11.42
C ALA A 234 -4.20 -8.14 -11.43
N LEU A 235 -3.88 -7.47 -12.54
CA LEU A 235 -2.72 -6.58 -12.65
C LEU A 235 -3.07 -5.12 -12.29
N SER A 236 -4.24 -4.90 -11.70
CA SER A 236 -4.60 -3.62 -11.07
C SER A 236 -3.76 -3.35 -9.82
N SER A 237 -3.92 -2.13 -9.30
CA SER A 237 -3.50 -1.76 -7.95
C SER A 237 -4.61 -0.96 -7.27
N PRO A 238 -4.65 -0.92 -5.93
CA PRO A 238 -5.39 0.10 -5.21
C PRO A 238 -4.86 1.49 -5.58
N MET A 239 -5.75 2.46 -5.80
CA MET A 239 -5.43 3.82 -6.23
C MET A 239 -6.19 4.87 -5.42
N GLY A 240 -5.60 6.06 -5.26
CA GLY A 240 -6.23 7.24 -4.67
C GLY A 240 -7.08 7.99 -5.71
N MET A 241 -8.06 7.29 -6.28
CA MET A 241 -8.87 7.74 -7.41
C MET A 241 -10.35 7.36 -7.21
N GLY A 242 -11.23 7.96 -8.00
CA GLY A 242 -12.63 7.60 -8.07
C GLY A 242 -12.91 6.47 -9.09
N PHE A 243 -14.16 6.36 -9.49
CA PHE A 243 -14.60 5.37 -10.47
C PHE A 243 -14.04 5.63 -11.86
N GLU A 244 -13.49 6.81 -12.13
CA GLU A 244 -12.72 7.07 -13.34
C GLU A 244 -11.63 6.03 -13.54
N TYR A 245 -11.04 5.44 -12.49
CA TYR A 245 -10.06 4.35 -12.65
C TYR A 245 -10.62 3.14 -13.42
N MET A 246 -11.94 2.94 -13.42
CA MET A 246 -12.66 1.89 -14.14
C MET A 246 -13.19 2.31 -15.52
N ASP A 247 -12.76 3.46 -16.04
CA ASP A 247 -13.13 3.98 -17.37
C ASP A 247 -11.93 3.88 -18.33
N PRO A 248 -11.67 2.69 -18.92
CA PRO A 248 -10.47 2.46 -19.72
C PRO A 248 -10.49 3.25 -21.02
N ARG A 249 -9.31 3.79 -21.39
CA ARG A 249 -9.07 4.51 -22.65
C ARG A 249 -7.95 3.85 -23.43
N PRO A 250 -7.96 3.90 -24.79
CA PRO A 250 -6.85 3.38 -25.58
C PRO A 250 -5.48 3.98 -25.22
N SER A 251 -5.45 5.25 -24.79
CA SER A 251 -4.23 5.93 -24.34
C SER A 251 -3.71 5.49 -22.97
N SER A 252 -4.54 4.80 -22.18
CA SER A 252 -4.24 4.39 -20.81
C SER A 252 -3.66 2.97 -20.72
N LYS A 253 -3.48 2.31 -21.87
CA LYS A 253 -2.93 0.96 -21.95
C LYS A 253 -1.98 0.78 -23.12
N LYS A 254 -1.03 -0.14 -22.98
CA LYS A 254 -0.08 -0.52 -24.01
C LYS A 254 0.25 -2.00 -23.92
N GLU A 255 0.38 -2.66 -25.06
CA GLU A 255 0.87 -4.04 -25.10
C GLU A 255 2.31 -4.08 -24.56
N GLY A 256 2.57 -5.03 -23.66
CA GLY A 256 3.86 -5.28 -23.05
C GLY A 256 4.44 -6.64 -23.48
N PRO A 257 5.69 -6.92 -23.09
CA PRO A 257 6.34 -8.17 -23.46
C PRO A 257 5.55 -9.41 -23.04
N GLY A 258 5.68 -10.49 -23.81
CA GLY A 258 5.04 -11.78 -23.49
C GLY A 258 3.51 -11.78 -23.61
N GLY A 259 2.94 -10.87 -24.40
CA GLY A 259 1.48 -10.76 -24.56
C GLY A 259 0.79 -10.25 -23.30
N THR A 260 1.51 -9.44 -22.51
CA THR A 260 0.94 -8.76 -21.35
C THR A 260 0.30 -7.43 -21.77
N MET A 261 -0.60 -6.91 -20.95
CA MET A 261 -1.16 -5.57 -21.12
C MET A 261 -0.75 -4.71 -19.94
N HIS A 262 -0.17 -3.54 -20.22
CA HIS A 262 0.23 -2.58 -19.21
C HIS A 262 -0.84 -1.51 -19.11
N TYR A 263 -1.39 -1.34 -17.91
CA TYR A 263 -2.35 -0.29 -17.56
C TYR A 263 -1.64 0.80 -16.79
N TYR A 264 -1.89 2.06 -17.14
CA TYR A 264 -1.25 3.23 -16.53
C TYR A 264 -2.23 3.95 -15.60
N ASP A 265 -2.96 4.95 -16.10
CA ASP A 265 -3.85 5.83 -15.33
C ASP A 265 -5.29 5.34 -15.21
N ARG A 266 -5.68 4.32 -15.99
CA ARG A 266 -7.01 3.71 -16.03
C ARG A 266 -6.85 2.21 -16.23
N TYR A 267 -7.77 1.42 -15.67
CA TYR A 267 -7.69 -0.04 -15.67
C TYR A 267 -8.87 -0.69 -16.41
N ASP A 268 -8.54 -1.53 -17.37
CA ASP A 268 -9.51 -2.33 -18.13
C ASP A 268 -9.64 -3.73 -17.48
N MET A 269 -10.54 -3.82 -16.49
CA MET A 269 -10.71 -5.05 -15.73
C MET A 269 -11.24 -6.22 -16.56
N ILE A 270 -12.05 -5.94 -17.58
CA ILE A 270 -12.65 -6.98 -18.42
C ILE A 270 -11.55 -7.57 -19.31
N GLU A 271 -10.75 -6.73 -19.97
CA GLU A 271 -9.62 -7.19 -20.78
C GLU A 271 -8.60 -7.96 -19.95
N ASP A 272 -8.24 -7.45 -18.77
CA ASP A 272 -7.26 -8.11 -17.90
C ASP A 272 -7.75 -9.50 -17.44
N ALA A 273 -9.05 -9.63 -17.12
CA ALA A 273 -9.65 -10.91 -16.75
C ALA A 273 -9.67 -11.89 -17.93
N GLY A 274 -9.98 -11.43 -19.15
CA GLY A 274 -9.89 -12.23 -20.36
C GLY A 274 -8.48 -12.76 -20.62
N LEU A 275 -7.48 -11.87 -20.52
CA LEU A 275 -6.07 -12.25 -20.62
C LEU A 275 -5.68 -13.25 -19.53
N ALA A 276 -6.17 -13.07 -18.31
CA ALA A 276 -5.93 -13.99 -17.21
C ALA A 276 -6.47 -15.41 -17.48
N GLY A 277 -7.65 -15.51 -18.11
CA GLY A 277 -8.19 -16.78 -18.59
C GLY A 277 -7.20 -17.52 -19.50
N LYS A 278 -6.69 -16.83 -20.53
CA LYS A 278 -5.69 -17.39 -21.47
C LYS A 278 -4.39 -17.76 -20.76
N GLN A 279 -3.82 -16.83 -20.00
CA GLN A 279 -2.51 -16.96 -19.36
C GLN A 279 -2.50 -18.12 -18.35
N THR A 280 -3.57 -18.32 -17.57
CA THR A 280 -3.62 -19.47 -16.65
C THR A 280 -3.64 -20.82 -17.38
N LYS A 281 -4.18 -20.90 -18.61
CA LYS A 281 -4.07 -22.11 -19.45
C LYS A 281 -2.67 -22.31 -20.03
N GLU A 282 -1.97 -21.24 -20.36
CA GLU A 282 -0.58 -21.28 -20.80
C GLU A 282 0.34 -21.71 -19.65
N MET A 283 0.14 -21.15 -18.45
CA MET A 283 0.86 -21.53 -17.23
C MET A 283 0.69 -23.01 -16.89
N LEU A 284 -0.46 -23.65 -17.18
CA LEU A 284 -0.63 -25.09 -16.95
C LEU A 284 0.28 -25.95 -17.84
N LYS A 285 0.69 -25.42 -19.00
CA LYS A 285 1.54 -26.09 -19.99
C LYS A 285 3.02 -25.69 -19.89
N ALA A 286 3.31 -24.61 -19.17
CA ALA A 286 4.64 -24.03 -19.07
C ALA A 286 5.61 -24.94 -18.29
N ASP A 287 6.82 -25.04 -18.81
CA ASP A 287 7.91 -25.78 -18.17
C ASP A 287 8.37 -25.09 -16.88
N SER A 288 8.87 -25.89 -15.94
CA SER A 288 9.50 -25.35 -14.73
C SER A 288 10.87 -24.75 -15.07
N ILE A 289 11.22 -23.65 -14.40
CA ILE A 289 12.50 -22.96 -14.61
C ILE A 289 13.71 -23.83 -14.21
N LYS A 290 14.84 -23.68 -14.90
CA LYS A 290 16.11 -24.24 -14.43
C LYS A 290 16.74 -23.28 -13.43
N ALA A 291 17.05 -23.72 -12.22
CA ALA A 291 17.73 -22.87 -11.25
C ALA A 291 19.10 -22.40 -11.77
N GLY A 292 19.51 -21.18 -11.41
CA GLY A 292 20.78 -20.59 -11.83
C GLY A 292 20.77 -19.07 -11.76
N LYS A 293 21.79 -18.44 -12.35
CA LYS A 293 21.88 -16.99 -12.49
C LYS A 293 21.14 -16.53 -13.76
N TYR A 294 20.34 -15.48 -13.61
CA TYR A 294 19.54 -14.85 -14.67
C TYR A 294 19.51 -13.33 -14.47
N ASP A 295 19.40 -12.59 -15.57
CA ASP A 295 18.99 -11.20 -15.50
C ASP A 295 17.48 -11.13 -15.27
N LEU A 296 17.03 -10.30 -14.34
CA LEU A 296 15.62 -10.13 -14.02
C LEU A 296 15.12 -8.82 -14.62
N VAL A 297 14.07 -8.91 -15.44
CA VAL A 297 13.31 -7.76 -15.92
C VAL A 297 12.03 -7.70 -15.10
N LEU A 298 11.89 -6.69 -14.25
CA LEU A 298 10.78 -6.61 -13.31
C LEU A 298 9.79 -5.53 -13.75
N ASP A 299 8.55 -5.94 -14.02
CA ASP A 299 7.44 -5.03 -14.27
C ASP A 299 7.13 -4.20 -12.99
N PRO A 300 6.69 -2.94 -13.10
CA PRO A 300 6.38 -2.14 -11.92
C PRO A 300 5.34 -2.72 -10.95
N ASN A 301 4.38 -3.54 -11.43
CA ASN A 301 3.46 -4.23 -10.53
C ASN A 301 4.18 -5.30 -9.68
N HIS A 302 5.26 -5.88 -10.19
CA HIS A 302 6.11 -6.77 -9.41
C HIS A 302 7.13 -6.00 -8.54
N LEU A 303 7.85 -5.05 -9.15
CA LEU A 303 8.92 -4.27 -8.52
C LEU A 303 8.40 -3.38 -7.38
N GLY A 304 7.16 -2.90 -7.46
CA GLY A 304 6.55 -2.08 -6.41
C GLY A 304 6.61 -2.72 -5.03
N LEU A 305 6.39 -4.04 -4.92
CA LEU A 305 6.51 -4.72 -3.62
C LEU A 305 7.97 -5.03 -3.25
N THR A 306 8.85 -5.27 -4.22
CA THR A 306 10.30 -5.34 -3.96
C THR A 306 10.79 -4.02 -3.35
N ILE A 307 10.33 -2.86 -3.85
CA ILE A 307 10.62 -1.54 -3.26
C ILE A 307 10.03 -1.44 -1.85
N HIS A 308 8.76 -1.82 -1.67
CA HIS A 308 8.07 -1.80 -0.37
C HIS A 308 8.89 -2.50 0.73
N GLU A 309 9.25 -3.76 0.47
CA GLU A 309 9.89 -4.63 1.46
C GLU A 309 11.37 -4.30 1.66
N SER A 310 12.10 -4.05 0.57
CA SER A 310 13.56 -3.93 0.61
C SER A 310 14.07 -2.50 0.76
N ILE A 311 13.26 -1.47 0.50
CA ILE A 311 13.63 -0.06 0.70
C ILE A 311 12.68 0.64 1.65
N GLY A 312 11.37 0.54 1.37
CA GLY A 312 10.34 1.23 2.13
C GLY A 312 10.47 0.95 3.61
N HIS A 313 10.36 -0.31 4.02
CA HIS A 313 10.51 -0.69 5.42
C HIS A 313 11.90 -0.45 6.00
N ALA A 314 12.95 -0.62 5.20
CA ALA A 314 14.33 -0.43 5.66
C ALA A 314 14.65 1.04 5.97
N THR A 315 13.91 1.99 5.37
CA THR A 315 14.15 3.43 5.54
C THR A 315 13.15 4.10 6.50
N GLU A 316 12.30 3.32 7.16
CA GLU A 316 11.48 3.76 8.30
C GLU A 316 12.36 3.98 9.54
N LEU A 317 12.46 5.22 10.04
CA LEU A 317 13.44 5.59 11.08
C LEU A 317 13.22 4.85 12.40
N ASP A 318 11.99 4.64 12.84
CA ASP A 318 11.66 3.85 14.02
C ASP A 318 12.10 2.37 13.93
N ARG A 319 12.13 1.75 12.74
CA ARG A 319 12.76 0.43 12.53
C ARG A 319 14.27 0.52 12.65
N VAL A 320 14.88 1.59 12.14
CA VAL A 320 16.32 1.86 12.28
C VAL A 320 16.70 2.04 13.76
N LEU A 321 15.82 2.67 14.54
CA LEU A 321 15.96 2.87 15.99
C LEU A 321 15.59 1.62 16.82
N GLY A 322 15.00 0.60 16.20
CA GLY A 322 14.60 -0.65 16.85
C GLY A 322 13.28 -0.61 17.61
N TYR A 323 12.48 0.46 17.48
CA TYR A 323 11.20 0.60 18.19
C TYR A 323 10.19 -0.48 17.80
N GLU A 324 10.28 -1.00 16.58
CA GLU A 324 9.38 -1.99 16.02
C GLU A 324 9.96 -3.41 15.96
N ALA A 325 11.13 -3.63 16.58
CA ALA A 325 11.90 -4.88 16.46
C ALA A 325 11.09 -6.13 16.82
N ASN A 326 10.16 -6.04 17.76
CA ASN A 326 9.36 -7.17 18.24
C ASN A 326 8.28 -7.65 17.26
N TYR A 327 7.80 -6.80 16.34
CA TYR A 327 6.71 -7.13 15.43
C TYR A 327 7.08 -6.97 13.97
N ALA A 328 7.62 -5.79 13.61
CA ALA A 328 7.83 -5.40 12.22
C ALA A 328 9.30 -5.51 11.79
N GLY A 329 10.20 -5.86 12.72
CA GLY A 329 11.63 -6.04 12.49
C GLY A 329 12.46 -4.77 12.69
N THR A 330 13.73 -4.88 12.34
CA THR A 330 14.76 -3.83 12.36
C THR A 330 15.17 -3.47 10.93
N SER A 331 16.20 -2.64 10.79
CA SER A 331 16.74 -2.25 9.49
C SER A 331 18.24 -2.47 9.39
N PHE A 332 18.70 -2.97 8.25
CA PHE A 332 20.11 -3.00 7.89
C PHE A 332 20.67 -1.61 7.49
N ALA A 333 19.81 -0.63 7.19
CA ALA A 333 20.16 0.74 6.80
C ALA A 333 20.39 1.62 8.04
N THR A 334 21.36 1.23 8.86
CA THR A 334 21.62 1.80 10.19
C THR A 334 22.12 3.26 10.16
N LEU A 335 21.96 3.98 11.29
CA LEU A 335 22.38 5.39 11.38
C LEU A 335 23.87 5.63 11.12
N ASP A 336 24.74 4.69 11.46
CA ASP A 336 26.19 4.75 11.16
C ASP A 336 26.46 4.73 9.65
N LYS A 337 25.71 3.94 8.88
CA LYS A 337 25.78 3.91 7.42
C LYS A 337 25.29 5.21 6.79
N TRP A 338 24.21 5.79 7.32
CA TRP A 338 23.76 7.11 6.85
C TRP A 338 24.74 8.23 7.23
N LYS A 339 25.37 8.14 8.42
CA LYS A 339 26.38 9.10 8.88
C LYS A 339 27.69 9.03 8.10
N SER A 340 28.02 7.88 7.51
CA SER A 340 29.22 7.73 6.68
C SER A 340 29.14 8.52 5.36
N LYS A 341 27.92 8.84 4.90
CA LYS A 341 27.65 9.59 3.64
C LYS A 341 28.17 8.91 2.37
N ASP A 342 28.55 7.65 2.46
CA ASP A 342 29.10 6.85 1.34
C ASP A 342 28.52 5.44 1.27
N PHE A 343 27.52 5.10 2.11
CA PHE A 343 26.89 3.79 2.08
C PHE A 343 26.11 3.57 0.77
N LYS A 344 26.69 2.74 -0.10
CA LYS A 344 26.09 2.30 -1.36
C LYS A 344 24.92 1.36 -1.13
N TYR A 345 23.72 1.89 -1.18
CA TYR A 345 22.49 1.12 -1.13
C TYR A 345 22.26 0.35 -2.45
N GLY A 346 22.54 0.99 -3.58
CA GLY A 346 22.40 0.42 -4.92
C GLY A 346 23.39 1.01 -5.91
N SER A 347 23.22 0.69 -7.20
CA SER A 347 24.05 1.24 -8.27
C SER A 347 23.82 2.74 -8.47
N ASP A 348 24.74 3.41 -9.17
CA ASP A 348 24.72 4.87 -9.33
C ASP A 348 23.47 5.40 -10.08
N ILE A 349 22.72 4.54 -10.78
CA ILE A 349 21.45 4.91 -11.42
C ILE A 349 20.23 4.83 -10.48
N VAL A 350 20.38 4.21 -9.31
CA VAL A 350 19.31 4.03 -8.33
C VAL A 350 19.08 5.34 -7.58
N ASN A 351 17.95 5.98 -7.90
CA ASN A 351 17.46 7.17 -7.21
C ASN A 351 16.06 6.86 -6.67
N VAL A 352 15.89 6.86 -5.36
CA VAL A 352 14.63 6.52 -4.70
C VAL A 352 14.17 7.67 -3.83
N PHE A 353 12.93 8.08 -4.02
CA PHE A 353 12.33 9.19 -3.30
C PHE A 353 11.09 8.73 -2.55
N ALA A 354 10.84 9.41 -1.44
CA ALA A 354 9.59 9.34 -0.70
C ALA A 354 8.69 10.51 -1.10
N ASP A 355 7.37 10.27 -1.18
CA ASP A 355 6.40 11.27 -1.64
C ASP A 355 4.98 10.97 -1.11
N LYS A 356 4.21 11.98 -0.77
CA LYS A 356 2.76 11.88 -0.50
C LYS A 356 1.93 12.88 -1.32
N THR A 357 2.52 13.48 -2.34
CA THR A 357 1.93 14.52 -3.19
C THR A 357 1.58 14.03 -4.59
N GLN A 358 2.09 12.85 -5.00
CA GLN A 358 1.79 12.26 -6.30
C GLN A 358 0.28 11.98 -6.48
N GLU A 359 -0.36 12.72 -7.37
CA GLU A 359 -1.77 12.57 -7.70
C GLU A 359 -2.10 11.14 -8.18
N GLY A 360 -3.28 10.63 -7.81
CA GLY A 360 -3.74 9.28 -8.11
C GLY A 360 -3.06 8.16 -7.30
N SER A 361 -1.92 8.42 -6.66
CA SER A 361 -1.29 7.45 -5.76
C SER A 361 -2.16 7.19 -4.53
N LEU A 362 -2.07 5.99 -3.97
CA LEU A 362 -2.89 5.55 -2.85
C LEU A 362 -2.58 6.33 -1.56
N GLY A 363 -1.31 6.71 -1.37
CA GLY A 363 -0.83 7.45 -0.20
C GLY A 363 -0.98 8.98 -0.31
N ALA A 364 -1.57 9.49 -1.40
CA ALA A 364 -1.74 10.94 -1.59
C ALA A 364 -2.72 11.54 -0.59
N VAL A 365 -2.25 12.52 0.19
CA VAL A 365 -3.05 13.34 1.12
C VAL A 365 -2.43 14.73 1.21
N GLY A 366 -3.18 15.74 1.66
CA GLY A 366 -2.65 17.10 1.83
C GLY A 366 -1.79 17.25 3.07
N TYR A 367 -2.16 16.53 4.14
CA TYR A 367 -1.48 16.57 5.44
C TYR A 367 -1.48 15.17 6.08
N ASP A 368 -0.44 14.88 6.86
CA ASP A 368 -0.34 13.65 7.64
C ASP A 368 -1.21 13.71 8.93
N ASP A 369 -1.22 12.64 9.74
CA ASP A 369 -2.03 12.58 10.98
C ASP A 369 -1.45 13.39 12.17
N GLU A 370 -0.43 14.21 11.93
CA GLU A 370 0.09 15.23 12.86
C GLU A 370 -0.10 16.66 12.35
N GLY A 371 -0.81 16.82 11.23
CA GLY A 371 -1.01 18.11 10.58
C GLY A 371 0.24 18.64 9.88
N VAL A 372 1.20 17.77 9.55
CA VAL A 372 2.36 18.13 8.74
C VAL A 372 1.97 18.07 7.26
N LYS A 373 2.24 19.15 6.52
CA LYS A 373 1.98 19.20 5.08
C LYS A 373 2.85 18.18 4.36
N THR A 374 2.25 17.41 3.46
CA THR A 374 2.96 16.38 2.70
C THR A 374 3.94 16.97 1.70
N LYS A 375 5.04 16.26 1.45
CA LYS A 375 6.13 16.68 0.55
C LYS A 375 6.82 15.48 -0.11
N LYS A 376 7.79 15.77 -0.98
CA LYS A 376 8.73 14.82 -1.58
C LYS A 376 10.15 15.05 -1.02
N TRP A 377 10.90 13.98 -0.78
CA TRP A 377 12.33 14.02 -0.42
C TRP A 377 13.05 12.76 -0.90
N ASP A 378 14.37 12.81 -0.98
CA ASP A 378 15.20 11.68 -1.43
C ASP A 378 15.55 10.76 -0.25
N LEU A 379 15.43 9.44 -0.47
CA LEU A 379 15.90 8.40 0.46
C LEU A 379 17.25 7.84 -0.01
N ILE A 380 17.36 7.59 -1.31
CA ILE A 380 18.58 7.13 -1.98
C ILE A 380 18.86 8.04 -3.16
N LYS A 381 20.07 8.59 -3.24
CA LYS A 381 20.52 9.45 -4.34
C LYS A 381 21.81 8.91 -4.95
N ASP A 382 21.81 8.70 -6.26
CA ASP A 382 22.95 8.17 -7.01
C ASP A 382 23.53 6.90 -6.34
N GLY A 383 22.65 6.00 -5.91
CA GLY A 383 22.99 4.76 -5.21
C GLY A 383 23.31 4.91 -3.71
N ILE A 384 23.40 6.11 -3.16
CA ILE A 384 23.80 6.38 -1.76
C ILE A 384 22.59 6.61 -0.86
N LEU A 385 22.57 6.01 0.34
CA LEU A 385 21.57 6.32 1.37
C LEU A 385 21.74 7.75 1.89
N VAL A 386 20.74 8.61 1.66
CA VAL A 386 20.81 10.03 2.02
C VAL A 386 19.85 10.45 3.13
N ASN A 387 18.72 9.75 3.31
CA ASN A 387 17.74 10.11 4.33
C ASN A 387 16.81 8.94 4.74
N TYR A 388 15.91 9.21 5.67
CA TYR A 388 14.92 8.29 6.23
C TYR A 388 13.50 8.85 6.16
N GLN A 389 12.53 8.06 6.61
CA GLN A 389 11.14 8.46 6.80
C GLN A 389 10.94 8.77 8.29
N ALA A 390 10.60 10.02 8.62
CA ALA A 390 10.58 10.51 10.00
C ALA A 390 9.31 11.32 10.30
N ILE A 391 8.87 11.26 11.55
CA ILE A 391 7.79 12.10 12.09
C ILE A 391 8.33 13.20 13.02
N ARG A 392 7.45 14.03 13.58
CA ARG A 392 7.84 15.22 14.34
C ARG A 392 8.72 14.90 15.55
N ASP A 393 8.43 13.81 16.26
CA ASP A 393 9.20 13.42 17.44
C ASP A 393 10.49 12.65 17.13
N GLN A 394 10.86 12.52 15.85
CA GLN A 394 12.06 11.82 15.40
C GLN A 394 13.00 12.68 14.55
N ALA A 395 12.51 13.75 13.92
CA ALA A 395 13.30 14.54 12.97
C ALA A 395 14.66 14.99 13.51
N HIS A 396 14.70 15.42 14.78
CA HIS A 396 15.92 15.85 15.47
C HIS A 396 17.00 14.75 15.58
N ILE A 397 16.61 13.47 15.55
CA ILE A 397 17.54 12.32 15.64
C ILE A 397 18.41 12.22 14.37
N ILE A 398 17.88 12.69 13.24
CA ILE A 398 18.55 12.70 11.94
C ILE A 398 18.94 14.13 11.51
N ASN A 399 19.00 15.07 12.47
CA ASN A 399 19.34 16.48 12.26
C ASN A 399 18.42 17.19 11.24
N GLU A 400 17.18 16.74 11.10
CA GLU A 400 16.15 17.43 10.33
C GLU A 400 15.40 18.41 11.24
N GLU A 401 15.15 19.62 10.74
CA GLU A 401 14.42 20.66 11.46
C GLU A 401 12.89 20.51 11.33
N GLU A 402 12.44 19.72 10.36
CA GLU A 402 11.03 19.50 10.07
C GLU A 402 10.71 18.00 9.85
N SER A 403 9.48 17.61 10.17
CA SER A 403 8.97 16.27 9.87
C SER A 403 8.91 16.00 8.36
N HIS A 404 9.01 14.73 7.98
CA HIS A 404 8.79 14.30 6.60
C HIS A 404 7.31 14.09 6.25
N GLY A 405 6.40 14.28 7.21
CA GLY A 405 4.96 14.04 6.99
C GLY A 405 4.62 12.55 6.97
N CYS A 406 5.34 11.74 7.75
CA CYS A 406 5.20 10.29 7.79
C CYS A 406 4.27 9.78 8.92
N CYS A 407 3.52 10.64 9.61
CA CYS A 407 2.66 10.17 10.68
C CYS A 407 1.30 9.73 10.14
N TYR A 408 0.84 8.57 10.56
CA TYR A 408 -0.41 8.00 10.08
C TYR A 408 -1.10 7.20 11.19
N SER A 409 -2.43 7.17 11.16
CA SER A 409 -3.21 6.18 11.88
C SER A 409 -4.35 5.64 11.03
N GLN A 410 -4.62 4.35 11.25
CA GLN A 410 -5.60 3.58 10.50
C GLN A 410 -7.04 4.04 10.76
N SER A 411 -7.36 4.47 11.98
CA SER A 411 -8.72 4.87 12.36
C SER A 411 -8.75 5.92 13.46
N TRP A 412 -9.94 6.44 13.78
CA TRP A 412 -10.14 7.33 14.93
C TRP A 412 -9.77 6.69 16.28
N ASN A 413 -9.76 5.35 16.36
CA ASN A 413 -9.50 4.59 17.58
C ASN A 413 -8.04 4.14 17.72
N ASP A 414 -7.19 4.46 16.74
CA ASP A 414 -5.81 4.00 16.68
C ASP A 414 -4.84 5.16 16.86
N VAL A 415 -3.84 4.99 17.71
CA VAL A 415 -2.78 5.98 17.91
C VAL A 415 -1.99 6.19 16.61
N GLN A 416 -1.71 7.45 16.25
CA GLN A 416 -0.86 7.75 15.09
C GLN A 416 0.62 7.60 15.44
N PHE A 417 1.39 7.06 14.50
CA PHE A 417 2.84 6.87 14.60
C PHE A 417 3.50 6.86 13.21
N GLN A 418 4.82 6.72 13.14
CA GLN A 418 5.56 6.76 11.88
C GLN A 418 5.18 5.59 10.97
N ARG A 419 4.76 5.91 9.75
CA ARG A 419 4.41 4.98 8.68
C ARG A 419 5.02 5.42 7.36
N MET A 420 5.05 4.48 6.42
CA MET A 420 5.63 4.71 5.12
C MET A 420 4.82 5.72 4.29
N PRO A 421 5.46 6.65 3.58
CA PRO A 421 4.85 7.43 2.51
C PRO A 421 4.76 6.57 1.23
N ASN A 422 4.53 7.18 0.06
CA ASN A 422 4.88 6.48 -1.16
C ASN A 422 6.41 6.44 -1.28
N VAL A 423 6.99 5.30 -1.68
CA VAL A 423 8.44 5.15 -1.88
C VAL A 423 8.67 4.65 -3.30
N SER A 424 9.34 5.42 -4.14
CA SER A 424 9.36 5.21 -5.58
C SER A 424 10.76 5.31 -6.16
N LEU A 425 11.08 4.42 -7.10
CA LEU A 425 12.28 4.48 -7.92
C LEU A 425 12.04 5.49 -9.06
N GLU A 426 12.92 6.48 -9.19
CA GLU A 426 12.86 7.44 -10.30
C GLU A 426 13.00 6.70 -11.65
N PRO A 427 12.20 7.08 -12.67
CA PRO A 427 12.34 6.48 -13.99
C PRO A 427 13.68 6.84 -14.62
N GLY A 428 14.11 6.02 -15.58
CA GLY A 428 15.30 6.28 -16.38
C GLY A 428 15.21 7.60 -17.13
N LYS A 429 16.36 8.26 -17.30
CA LYS A 429 16.46 9.54 -18.00
C LYS A 429 16.50 9.39 -19.53
N GLU A 430 17.00 8.24 -20.00
CA GLU A 430 17.13 7.92 -21.42
C GLU A 430 15.87 7.27 -21.94
N GLU A 431 15.49 7.59 -23.18
CA GLU A 431 14.38 6.89 -23.85
C GLU A 431 14.66 5.40 -23.95
N TYR A 432 13.82 4.60 -23.27
CA TYR A 432 14.02 3.17 -23.17
C TYR A 432 12.71 2.47 -22.80
N THR A 433 12.30 1.51 -23.63
CA THR A 433 11.02 0.81 -23.47
C THR A 433 11.20 -0.60 -22.90
N PRO A 434 10.13 -1.21 -22.35
CA PRO A 434 10.19 -2.62 -21.96
C PRO A 434 10.64 -3.56 -23.09
N ASP A 435 10.26 -3.30 -24.35
CA ASP A 435 10.69 -4.11 -25.49
C ASP A 435 12.19 -3.97 -25.77
N ASP A 436 12.76 -2.77 -25.60
CA ASP A 436 14.21 -2.57 -25.71
C ASP A 436 14.94 -3.29 -24.58
N MET A 437 14.37 -3.29 -23.38
CA MET A 437 14.89 -4.05 -22.25
C MET A 437 14.96 -5.55 -22.54
N ILE A 438 13.93 -6.11 -23.17
CA ILE A 438 13.95 -7.52 -23.57
C ILE A 438 15.06 -7.79 -24.60
N LYS A 439 15.24 -6.93 -25.62
CA LYS A 439 16.26 -7.10 -26.67
C LYS A 439 17.68 -7.14 -26.11
N ASP A 440 17.94 -6.41 -25.04
CA ASP A 440 19.26 -6.27 -24.42
C ASP A 440 19.57 -7.37 -23.39
N VAL A 441 18.71 -8.39 -23.25
CA VAL A 441 18.89 -9.51 -22.31
C VAL A 441 19.19 -10.81 -23.04
N GLU A 442 20.37 -11.39 -22.80
CA GLU A 442 20.77 -12.67 -23.40
C GLU A 442 20.10 -13.86 -22.71
N LYS A 443 20.05 -13.85 -21.37
CA LYS A 443 19.43 -14.90 -20.57
C LYS A 443 18.78 -14.28 -19.33
N GLY A 444 17.46 -14.27 -19.31
CA GLY A 444 16.74 -13.63 -18.22
C GLY A 444 15.33 -14.12 -18.01
N ILE A 445 14.64 -13.47 -17.08
CA ILE A 445 13.24 -13.73 -16.77
C ILE A 445 12.52 -12.39 -16.67
N TYR A 446 11.46 -12.22 -17.47
CA TYR A 446 10.51 -11.12 -17.28
C TYR A 446 9.44 -11.55 -16.27
N ILE A 447 9.28 -10.76 -15.20
CA ILE A 447 8.37 -11.08 -14.09
C ILE A 447 7.29 -10.01 -13.98
N VAL A 448 6.03 -10.45 -13.95
CA VAL A 448 4.86 -9.58 -13.85
C VAL A 448 3.95 -10.02 -12.71
N GLY A 449 3.36 -9.03 -12.04
CA GLY A 449 2.42 -9.24 -10.96
C GLY A 449 3.07 -9.73 -9.66
N ARG A 450 2.21 -9.91 -8.65
CA ARG A 450 2.59 -10.20 -7.28
C ARG A 450 2.65 -11.71 -7.04
N GLY A 451 3.64 -12.17 -6.29
CA GLY A 451 3.75 -13.58 -5.87
C GLY A 451 4.02 -13.71 -4.37
N SER A 452 4.77 -14.73 -3.99
CA SER A 452 5.24 -14.89 -2.61
C SER A 452 6.35 -13.89 -2.31
N TYR A 453 6.29 -13.25 -1.15
CA TYR A 453 7.34 -12.36 -0.68
C TYR A 453 7.75 -12.75 0.73
N SER A 454 9.04 -13.00 0.89
CA SER A 454 9.65 -13.34 2.18
C SER A 454 10.94 -12.57 2.30
N ILE A 455 11.10 -11.85 3.41
CA ILE A 455 12.30 -11.07 3.71
C ILE A 455 12.57 -11.19 5.21
N ASP A 456 13.86 -11.19 5.59
CA ASP A 456 14.23 -11.30 7.00
C ASP A 456 13.87 -10.06 7.82
N GLN A 457 13.99 -10.20 9.14
CA GLN A 457 13.68 -9.15 10.11
C GLN A 457 14.58 -7.92 10.01
N GLN A 458 15.73 -7.99 9.34
CA GLN A 458 16.61 -6.84 9.12
C GLN A 458 16.37 -6.19 7.76
N ARG A 459 15.45 -6.75 6.96
CA ARG A 459 15.23 -6.39 5.55
C ARG A 459 16.48 -6.58 4.69
N TYR A 460 17.33 -7.53 5.08
CA TYR A 460 18.63 -7.75 4.45
C TYR A 460 18.60 -8.87 3.42
N ASN A 461 18.07 -10.05 3.73
CA ASN A 461 17.95 -11.18 2.81
C ASN A 461 16.49 -11.44 2.43
N PHE A 462 16.23 -11.72 1.15
CA PHE A 462 14.89 -11.97 0.67
C PHE A 462 14.80 -13.15 -0.32
N GLN A 463 13.57 -13.65 -0.46
CA GLN A 463 13.11 -14.50 -1.53
C GLN A 463 11.77 -13.97 -2.05
N PHE A 464 11.73 -13.60 -3.33
CA PHE A 464 10.52 -13.05 -3.96
C PHE A 464 10.11 -13.88 -5.18
N GLY A 465 8.81 -13.84 -5.49
CA GLY A 465 8.21 -14.44 -6.68
C GLY A 465 7.11 -13.53 -7.25
N GLY A 466 6.71 -13.79 -8.49
CA GLY A 466 5.66 -13.06 -9.19
C GLY A 466 4.43 -13.91 -9.52
N THR A 467 3.59 -13.41 -10.43
CA THR A 467 2.43 -14.13 -10.95
C THR A 467 2.73 -14.78 -12.29
N LEU A 468 3.27 -14.02 -13.23
CA LEU A 468 3.63 -14.45 -14.57
C LEU A 468 5.14 -14.36 -14.73
N PHE A 469 5.73 -15.36 -15.37
CA PHE A 469 7.16 -15.44 -15.64
C PHE A 469 7.36 -15.82 -17.08
N PHE A 470 8.22 -15.10 -17.79
CA PHE A 470 8.55 -15.38 -19.17
C PHE A 470 10.08 -15.53 -19.31
N GLU A 471 10.53 -16.65 -19.87
CA GLU A 471 11.96 -16.84 -20.16
C GLU A 471 12.37 -15.93 -21.32
N ILE A 472 13.45 -15.18 -21.10
CA ILE A 472 14.11 -14.36 -22.11
C ILE A 472 15.36 -15.10 -22.57
N GLU A 473 15.48 -15.31 -23.89
CA GLU A 473 16.64 -15.93 -24.52
C GLU A 473 17.02 -15.14 -25.77
N ASN A 474 18.27 -14.66 -25.83
CA ASN A 474 18.85 -13.91 -26.94
C ASN A 474 17.97 -12.74 -27.42
N GLY A 475 17.54 -11.90 -26.47
CA GLY A 475 16.78 -10.69 -26.78
C GLY A 475 15.29 -10.93 -27.05
N LYS A 476 14.75 -12.11 -26.75
CA LYS A 476 13.37 -12.50 -27.11
C LYS A 476 12.66 -13.25 -26.00
N ILE A 477 11.37 -13.01 -25.86
CA ILE A 477 10.48 -13.85 -25.05
C ILE A 477 10.32 -15.20 -25.73
N LYS A 478 10.76 -16.27 -25.07
CA LYS A 478 10.62 -17.64 -25.55
C LYS A 478 9.27 -18.25 -25.20
N GLY A 479 8.74 -17.90 -24.04
CA GLY A 479 7.45 -18.37 -23.55
C GLY A 479 7.33 -18.31 -22.03
N PRO A 480 6.15 -18.65 -21.49
CA PRO A 480 5.93 -18.69 -20.06
C PRO A 480 6.70 -19.83 -19.40
N VAL A 481 7.17 -19.60 -18.17
CA VAL A 481 7.82 -20.59 -17.31
C VAL A 481 7.19 -20.60 -15.91
N ASN A 482 7.38 -21.69 -15.18
CA ASN A 482 6.82 -21.91 -13.86
C ASN A 482 7.91 -22.04 -12.79
N ASP A 483 7.44 -22.01 -11.53
CA ASP A 483 8.20 -22.36 -10.34
C ASP A 483 9.42 -21.46 -10.10
N VAL A 484 9.29 -20.19 -10.49
CA VAL A 484 10.32 -19.17 -10.35
C VAL A 484 10.19 -18.47 -9.00
N ALA A 485 11.28 -18.45 -8.25
CA ALA A 485 11.53 -17.46 -7.21
C ALA A 485 12.99 -17.00 -7.31
N TYR A 486 13.27 -15.77 -6.90
CA TYR A 486 14.63 -15.24 -6.86
C TYR A 486 15.03 -14.85 -5.44
N GLN A 487 16.31 -15.01 -5.15
CA GLN A 487 16.91 -14.76 -3.85
C GLN A 487 18.10 -13.82 -4.00
N SER A 488 18.22 -12.89 -3.06
CA SER A 488 19.40 -12.04 -2.93
C SER A 488 19.44 -11.42 -1.54
N ASN A 489 20.52 -10.69 -1.25
CA ASN A 489 20.47 -9.66 -0.23
C ASN A 489 20.14 -8.31 -0.88
N THR A 490 19.50 -7.42 -0.13
CA THR A 490 19.02 -6.12 -0.59
C THR A 490 20.13 -5.31 -1.25
N GLN A 491 21.31 -5.23 -0.64
CA GLN A 491 22.40 -4.43 -1.17
C GLN A 491 22.94 -4.98 -2.50
N GLU A 492 23.20 -6.28 -2.60
CA GLU A 492 23.64 -6.94 -3.84
C GLU A 492 22.62 -6.75 -4.97
N PHE A 493 21.34 -6.94 -4.67
CA PHE A 493 20.26 -6.77 -5.64
C PHE A 493 20.20 -5.34 -6.19
N TRP A 494 20.15 -4.33 -5.33
CA TRP A 494 20.07 -2.94 -5.80
C TRP A 494 21.38 -2.48 -6.47
N ASN A 495 22.53 -3.06 -6.13
CA ASN A 495 23.79 -2.84 -6.85
C ASN A 495 23.82 -3.49 -8.24
N SER A 496 23.00 -4.52 -8.49
CA SER A 496 22.89 -5.13 -9.81
C SER A 496 21.86 -4.46 -10.73
N CYS A 497 21.19 -3.40 -10.25
CA CYS A 497 20.31 -2.58 -11.08
C CYS A 497 21.11 -1.93 -12.22
N SER A 498 20.85 -2.36 -13.46
CA SER A 498 21.68 -2.01 -14.62
C SER A 498 20.97 -1.14 -15.65
N LYS A 499 19.63 -1.15 -15.68
CA LYS A 499 18.82 -0.33 -16.60
C LYS A 499 17.41 -0.10 -16.06
N ILE A 500 16.88 1.11 -16.26
CA ILE A 500 15.51 1.50 -15.86
C ILE A 500 14.85 2.12 -17.10
N CYS A 501 13.62 1.70 -17.42
CA CYS A 501 12.82 2.32 -18.48
C CYS A 501 12.45 3.77 -18.15
N ASP A 502 12.11 4.55 -19.18
CA ASP A 502 11.80 5.97 -18.99
C ASP A 502 10.40 6.22 -18.40
N LYS A 503 10.11 7.51 -18.17
CA LYS A 503 8.87 7.98 -17.55
C LYS A 503 7.58 7.53 -18.27
N ARG A 504 7.63 7.15 -19.54
CA ARG A 504 6.46 6.63 -20.28
C ARG A 504 6.02 5.27 -19.76
N ASP A 505 6.90 4.55 -19.08
CA ASP A 505 6.64 3.25 -18.46
C ASP A 505 6.39 3.33 -16.94
N TYR A 506 6.53 4.52 -16.35
CA TYR A 506 6.35 4.71 -14.91
C TYR A 506 4.88 4.51 -14.51
N LYS A 507 4.64 3.65 -13.53
CA LYS A 507 3.32 3.46 -12.91
C LYS A 507 3.45 3.18 -11.41
N THR A 508 2.41 3.50 -10.66
CA THR A 508 2.35 3.29 -9.21
C THR A 508 1.68 1.96 -8.88
N PHE A 509 2.35 1.18 -8.07
CA PHE A 509 1.80 0.03 -7.37
C PHE A 509 1.22 0.48 -6.03
N GLY A 510 -0.04 0.16 -5.73
CA GLY A 510 -0.65 0.47 -4.43
C GLY A 510 -0.77 -0.74 -3.49
N SER A 511 -0.81 -0.49 -2.18
CA SER A 511 -1.17 -1.49 -1.18
C SER A 511 -1.95 -0.86 -0.01
N PHE A 512 -3.09 -1.46 0.34
CA PHE A 512 -3.84 -1.17 1.57
C PHE A 512 -3.29 -1.87 2.81
N PHE A 513 -2.30 -2.75 2.63
CA PHE A 513 -1.90 -3.74 3.62
C PHE A 513 -0.45 -3.56 4.07
N ASP A 514 0.08 -2.33 4.00
CA ASP A 514 1.29 -2.00 4.74
C ASP A 514 0.98 -2.18 6.24
N GLY A 515 1.59 -3.13 6.93
CA GLY A 515 1.23 -3.52 8.29
C GLY A 515 2.34 -3.23 9.31
N LYS A 516 2.01 -2.60 10.44
CA LYS A 516 2.98 -2.19 11.47
C LYS A 516 2.31 -1.93 12.83
N GLY A 517 3.09 -1.90 13.91
CA GLY A 517 2.64 -1.52 15.26
C GLY A 517 2.07 -2.66 16.09
N GLN A 518 2.00 -2.43 17.41
CA GLN A 518 1.35 -3.32 18.37
C GLN A 518 0.46 -2.49 19.33
N PRO A 519 -0.89 -2.56 19.20
CA PRO A 519 -1.69 -3.36 18.27
C PRO A 519 -1.43 -3.07 16.78
N SER A 520 -1.66 -4.07 15.94
CA SER A 520 -1.39 -4.00 14.49
C SER A 520 -2.28 -2.97 13.81
N GLN A 521 -1.67 -2.12 12.98
CA GLN A 521 -2.35 -1.15 12.12
C GLN A 521 -1.92 -1.30 10.66
N ILE A 522 -2.86 -1.10 9.73
CA ILE A 522 -2.60 -1.05 8.28
C ILE A 522 -2.63 0.37 7.73
N SER A 523 -1.75 0.66 6.77
CA SER A 523 -1.69 1.94 6.05
C SER A 523 -1.81 1.75 4.54
N ALA A 524 -2.13 2.85 3.87
CA ALA A 524 -2.32 2.92 2.44
C ALA A 524 -1.13 3.64 1.78
N VAL A 525 -0.36 2.91 0.96
CA VAL A 525 0.88 3.40 0.34
C VAL A 525 0.97 3.02 -1.13
N SER A 526 1.83 3.73 -1.87
CA SER A 526 2.20 3.38 -3.23
C SER A 526 3.71 3.31 -3.46
N HIS A 527 4.10 2.55 -4.46
CA HIS A 527 5.47 2.42 -4.93
C HIS A 527 5.50 2.61 -6.43
N GLY A 528 6.07 3.72 -6.86
CA GLY A 528 6.25 4.02 -8.27
C GLY A 528 7.56 3.45 -8.80
N SER A 529 7.51 2.93 -10.01
CA SER A 529 8.70 2.54 -10.76
C SER A 529 8.39 2.40 -12.24
N ALA A 530 9.44 2.34 -13.06
CA ALA A 530 9.38 1.83 -14.42
C ALA A 530 9.97 0.40 -14.46
N THR A 531 9.75 -0.31 -15.56
CA THR A 531 10.34 -1.64 -15.77
C THR A 531 11.85 -1.54 -15.60
N THR A 532 12.42 -2.43 -14.78
CA THR A 532 13.83 -2.32 -14.35
C THR A 532 14.53 -3.66 -14.50
N ARG A 533 15.79 -3.62 -14.95
CA ARG A 533 16.67 -4.78 -15.11
C ARG A 533 17.68 -4.89 -13.96
N PHE A 534 17.80 -6.10 -13.42
CA PHE A 534 18.77 -6.48 -12.40
C PHE A 534 19.60 -7.66 -12.91
N ASP A 535 20.91 -7.49 -12.99
CA ASP A 535 21.78 -8.47 -13.66
C ASP A 535 22.20 -9.59 -12.70
N GLY A 536 22.34 -10.81 -13.22
CA GLY A 536 22.99 -11.92 -12.51
C GLY A 536 22.37 -12.28 -11.14
N VAL A 537 21.04 -12.23 -11.01
CA VAL A 537 20.31 -12.58 -9.77
C VAL A 537 20.15 -14.10 -9.66
N ASN A 538 20.16 -14.63 -8.43
CA ASN A 538 19.97 -16.07 -8.20
C ASN A 538 18.49 -16.45 -8.28
N VAL A 539 18.16 -17.33 -9.23
CA VAL A 539 16.81 -17.89 -9.41
C VAL A 539 16.82 -19.35 -8.96
N ILE A 540 15.85 -19.69 -8.11
CA ILE A 540 15.58 -21.04 -7.64
C ILE A 540 14.35 -21.62 -8.36
N ASN A 541 14.27 -22.95 -8.36
CA ASN A 541 13.07 -23.67 -8.80
C ASN A 541 12.29 -24.13 -7.56
N THR A 542 11.08 -23.60 -7.37
CA THR A 542 10.24 -23.86 -6.18
C THR A 542 9.54 -25.23 -6.18
N ALA A 543 9.59 -25.95 -7.29
CA ALA A 543 9.06 -27.32 -7.40
C ALA A 543 10.09 -28.40 -7.06
N ARG A 544 11.36 -28.03 -6.82
CA ARG A 544 12.39 -29.00 -6.39
C ARG A 544 12.06 -29.54 -5.01
N ASN A 545 11.96 -30.87 -4.91
CA ASN A 545 12.09 -31.55 -3.63
C ASN A 545 13.57 -31.50 -3.24
N ILE A 546 13.86 -30.84 -2.11
CA ILE A 546 15.19 -30.84 -1.48
C ILE A 546 15.34 -32.12 -0.66
#